data_AF-A0A7C5CG59-F1
#
_entry.id   AF-A0A7C5CG59-F1
#
_cell.length_a   1.000
_cell.length_b   1.000
_cell.length_c   1.000
_cell.angle_alpha   90.00
_cell.angle_beta   90.00
_cell.angle_gamma   90.00
#
_symmetry.space_group_name_H-M   'P 1'
#
loop_
_entity.id
_entity.type
_entity.pdbx_description
1 polymer ?
#
loop_
_entity_poly.entity_id
_entity_poly.type
_entity_poly.pdbx_seq_one_letter_code
_entity_poly.pdbx_strand_id
1 'polypeptide(L)'
;MNAKKILFLLGMGATLLSTPSMADDANARAIMEKVDARDDGQTLEQDMLMVLIDKNGKQRTRDLKSYSKDFGADEHRTLFFKSPSDVKNTAFLTYDYDDASKDDDQWLYLPALK
;
A
#
# COMPACT_ATOMS: atom_id res chain seq x y z
N MET A 1 27.40 7.07 49.56
CA MET A 1 26.06 6.62 49.10
C MET A 1 25.95 5.12 49.37
N ASN A 2 25.04 4.68 50.23
CA ASN A 2 25.00 3.28 50.70
C ASN A 2 24.70 2.30 49.56
N ALA A 3 25.43 1.19 49.50
CA ALA A 3 25.30 0.15 48.48
C ALA A 3 23.84 -0.33 48.28
N LYS A 4 23.03 -0.33 49.35
CA LYS A 4 21.59 -0.62 49.29
C LYS A 4 20.77 0.36 48.41
N LYS A 5 21.15 1.65 48.33
CA LYS A 5 20.48 2.64 47.47
C LYS A 5 20.83 2.47 46.00
N ILE A 6 22.08 2.07 45.69
CA ILE A 6 22.52 1.77 44.31
C ILE A 6 21.84 0.50 43.79
N LEU A 7 21.72 -0.53 44.63
CA LEU A 7 21.03 -1.77 44.26
C LEU A 7 19.52 -1.55 44.00
N PHE A 8 18.89 -0.66 44.77
CA PHE A 8 17.48 -0.31 44.59
C PHE A 8 17.25 0.52 43.32
N LEU A 9 18.17 1.44 42.98
CA LEU A 9 18.13 2.22 41.73
C LEU A 9 18.40 1.35 40.49
N LEU A 10 19.26 0.33 40.58
CA LEU A 10 19.48 -0.64 39.49
C LEU A 10 18.25 -1.53 39.25
N GLY A 11 17.59 -1.97 40.33
CA GLY A 11 16.37 -2.79 40.22
C GLY A 11 15.18 -2.04 39.62
N MET A 12 15.07 -0.73 39.88
CA MET A 12 13.97 0.10 39.40
C MET A 12 14.16 0.60 37.95
N GLY A 13 15.39 0.57 37.42
CA GLY A 13 15.68 0.83 36.01
C GLY A 13 15.41 -0.37 35.10
N ALA A 14 15.47 -1.60 35.62
CA ALA A 14 15.27 -2.83 34.85
C ALA A 14 13.79 -3.16 34.56
N THR A 15 12.84 -2.55 35.29
CA THR A 15 11.39 -2.80 35.11
C THR A 15 10.73 -1.87 34.09
N LEU A 16 11.45 -0.90 33.51
CA LEU A 16 10.93 0.06 32.52
C LEU A 16 11.15 -0.36 31.05
N LEU A 17 11.76 -1.53 30.79
CA LEU A 17 12.23 -1.89 29.44
C LEU A 17 11.45 -3.02 28.74
N SER A 18 10.31 -3.44 29.26
CA SER A 18 9.58 -4.58 28.69
C SER A 18 8.07 -4.46 28.84
N THR A 19 7.49 -3.36 28.35
CA THR A 19 6.11 -3.45 27.85
C THR A 19 6.15 -4.27 26.57
N PRO A 20 5.56 -5.48 26.52
CA PRO A 20 5.42 -6.19 25.24
C PRO A 20 4.65 -5.27 24.30
N SER A 21 5.28 -4.92 23.18
CA SER A 21 4.64 -4.15 22.13
C SER A 21 3.45 -4.97 21.63
N MET A 22 2.23 -4.50 21.87
CA MET A 22 0.99 -5.06 21.30
C MET A 22 0.89 -4.69 19.82
N ALA A 23 1.96 -4.90 19.06
CA ALA A 23 2.01 -4.63 17.62
C ALA A 23 1.40 -5.77 16.81
N ASP A 24 1.29 -6.96 17.40
CA ASP A 24 0.77 -8.15 16.75
C ASP A 24 -0.51 -8.65 17.45
N ASP A 25 -1.66 -8.08 17.06
CA ASP A 25 -2.97 -8.55 17.47
C ASP A 25 -3.45 -9.66 16.53
N ALA A 26 -3.56 -10.88 17.07
CA ALA A 26 -3.97 -12.06 16.31
C ALA A 26 -5.38 -11.93 15.70
N ASN A 27 -6.30 -11.22 16.35
CA ASN A 27 -7.63 -10.98 15.79
C ASN A 27 -7.56 -10.00 14.62
N ALA A 28 -6.73 -8.95 14.74
CA ALA A 28 -6.52 -8.01 13.65
C ALA A 28 -5.90 -8.70 12.43
N ARG A 29 -4.88 -9.54 12.64
CA ARG A 29 -4.28 -10.35 11.56
C ARG A 29 -5.31 -11.27 10.90
N ALA A 30 -6.09 -12.01 11.70
CA ALA A 30 -7.12 -12.92 11.18
C ALA A 30 -8.22 -12.20 10.38
N ILE A 31 -8.48 -10.91 10.66
CA ILE A 31 -9.38 -10.10 9.84
C ILE A 31 -8.73 -9.77 8.50
N MET A 32 -7.47 -9.33 8.49
CA MET A 32 -6.76 -8.96 7.26
C MET A 32 -6.52 -10.17 6.35
N GLU A 33 -6.16 -11.33 6.89
CA GLU A 33 -6.06 -12.58 6.13
C GLU A 33 -7.37 -12.95 5.44
N LYS A 34 -8.52 -12.66 6.07
CA LYS A 34 -9.85 -12.87 5.45
C LYS A 34 -10.22 -11.80 4.43
N VAL A 35 -9.63 -10.62 4.49
CA VAL A 35 -9.82 -9.58 3.46
C VAL A 35 -9.02 -9.95 2.22
N ASP A 36 -7.78 -10.38 2.43
CA ASP A 36 -6.85 -10.83 1.40
C ASP A 36 -7.32 -12.09 0.67
N ALA A 37 -7.77 -13.12 1.41
CA ALA A 37 -8.25 -14.37 0.82
C ALA A 37 -9.64 -14.28 0.13
N ARG A 38 -10.17 -13.07 -0.11
CA ARG A 38 -11.45 -12.91 -0.83
C ARG A 38 -11.20 -13.13 -2.31
N ASP A 39 -12.09 -13.92 -2.93
CA ASP A 39 -12.11 -14.07 -4.37
C ASP A 39 -12.51 -12.75 -5.05
N ASP A 40 -11.58 -12.16 -5.79
CA ASP A 40 -11.72 -10.95 -6.61
C ASP A 40 -11.60 -11.23 -8.12
N GLY A 41 -11.32 -12.49 -8.48
CA GLY A 41 -11.29 -12.99 -9.85
C GLY A 41 -9.95 -12.80 -10.56
N GLN A 42 -9.59 -13.77 -11.42
CA GLN A 42 -8.28 -13.85 -12.07
C GLN A 42 -7.97 -12.75 -13.09
N THR A 43 -8.97 -12.01 -13.56
CA THR A 43 -8.80 -10.96 -14.56
C THR A 43 -9.89 -9.92 -14.36
N LEU A 44 -9.48 -8.66 -14.35
CA LEU A 44 -10.35 -7.54 -14.08
C LEU A 44 -10.18 -6.47 -15.15
N GLU A 45 -11.30 -5.92 -15.58
CA GLU A 45 -11.36 -4.78 -16.49
C GLU A 45 -12.30 -3.73 -15.89
N GLN A 46 -11.84 -2.47 -15.79
CA GLN A 46 -12.61 -1.41 -15.14
C GLN A 46 -12.52 -0.10 -15.91
N ASP A 47 -13.67 0.57 -16.06
CA ASP A 47 -13.75 1.99 -16.42
C ASP A 47 -13.95 2.78 -15.12
N MET A 48 -13.09 3.77 -14.87
CA MET A 48 -13.08 4.51 -13.61
C MET A 48 -13.09 6.02 -13.82
N LEU A 49 -13.80 6.73 -12.93
CA LEU A 49 -13.76 8.18 -12.80
C LEU A 49 -13.00 8.54 -11.51
N MET A 50 -11.83 9.16 -11.66
CA MET A 50 -11.04 9.68 -10.53
C MET A 50 -11.33 11.16 -10.34
N VAL A 51 -11.82 11.55 -9.16
CA VAL A 51 -12.06 12.95 -8.79
C VAL A 51 -11.06 13.35 -7.70
N LEU A 52 -10.09 14.18 -8.05
CA LEU A 52 -9.16 14.78 -7.09
C LEU A 52 -9.70 16.12 -6.60
N ILE A 53 -9.88 16.23 -5.29
CA ILE A 53 -10.38 17.44 -4.63
C ILE A 53 -9.21 18.02 -3.81
N ASP A 54 -8.81 19.26 -4.11
CA ASP A 54 -7.76 19.93 -3.33
C ASP A 54 -8.30 20.56 -2.03
N LYS A 55 -7.39 21.09 -1.20
CA LYS A 55 -7.74 21.73 0.08
C LYS A 55 -8.69 22.94 -0.05
N ASN A 56 -8.78 23.54 -1.23
CA ASN A 56 -9.65 24.69 -1.51
C ASN A 56 -10.98 24.25 -2.17
N GLY A 57 -11.22 22.94 -2.31
CA GLY A 57 -12.41 22.38 -2.94
C GLY A 57 -12.36 22.33 -4.47
N LYS A 58 -11.24 22.69 -5.10
CA LYS A 58 -11.11 22.61 -6.56
C LYS A 58 -11.01 21.16 -6.99
N GLN A 59 -11.79 20.79 -8.00
CA GLN A 59 -11.83 19.44 -8.53
C GLN A 59 -11.02 19.29 -9.82
N ARG A 60 -10.36 18.16 -9.97
CA ARG A 60 -9.81 17.66 -11.24
C ARG A 60 -10.34 16.25 -11.45
N THR A 61 -10.96 16.02 -12.59
CA THR A 61 -11.51 14.71 -12.95
C THR A 61 -10.62 14.03 -13.96
N ARG A 62 -10.51 12.69 -13.90
CA ARG A 62 -9.81 11.87 -14.89
C ARG A 62 -10.61 10.62 -15.20
N ASP A 63 -10.70 10.29 -16.48
CA ASP A 63 -11.27 9.03 -16.93
C ASP A 63 -10.12 8.05 -17.15
N LEU A 64 -10.27 6.86 -16.56
CA LEU A 64 -9.24 5.84 -16.53
C LEU A 64 -9.82 4.51 -17.03
N LYS A 65 -8.96 3.71 -17.67
CA LYS A 65 -9.21 2.31 -17.96
C LYS A 65 -8.13 1.46 -17.30
N SER A 66 -8.52 0.49 -16.49
CA SER A 66 -7.57 -0.49 -15.95
C SER A 66 -7.83 -1.89 -16.48
N TYR A 67 -6.75 -2.64 -16.58
CA TYR A 67 -6.73 -4.08 -16.77
C TYR A 67 -5.83 -4.66 -15.69
N SER A 68 -6.26 -5.70 -15.01
CA SER A 68 -5.38 -6.51 -14.19
C SER A 68 -5.62 -7.99 -14.37
N LYS A 69 -4.61 -8.76 -14.02
CA LYS A 69 -4.61 -10.21 -14.15
C LYS A 69 -3.61 -10.83 -13.19
N ASP A 70 -4.02 -11.94 -12.60
CA ASP A 70 -3.16 -12.73 -11.73
C ASP A 70 -2.22 -13.62 -12.55
N PHE A 71 -0.98 -13.71 -12.07
CA PHE A 71 0.08 -14.56 -12.57
C PHE A 71 0.59 -15.44 -11.43
N GLY A 72 -0.27 -16.35 -10.96
CA GLY A 72 0.02 -17.16 -9.78
C GLY A 72 -0.38 -16.39 -8.53
N ALA A 73 0.59 -16.08 -7.66
CA ALA A 73 0.37 -15.21 -6.50
C ALA A 73 0.61 -13.72 -6.83
N ASP A 74 1.30 -13.43 -7.94
CA ASP A 74 1.61 -12.06 -8.36
C ASP A 74 0.45 -11.45 -9.16
N GLU A 75 0.27 -10.13 -9.14
CA GLU A 75 -0.71 -9.40 -9.94
C GLU A 75 -0.01 -8.45 -10.93
N HIS A 76 -0.41 -8.50 -12.21
CA HIS A 76 0.03 -7.49 -13.17
C HIS A 76 -1.13 -6.56 -13.51
N ARG A 77 -0.89 -5.25 -13.43
CA ARG A 77 -1.90 -4.21 -13.67
C ARG A 77 -1.42 -3.16 -14.65
N THR A 78 -2.26 -2.79 -15.59
CA THR A 78 -2.04 -1.64 -16.49
C THR A 78 -3.17 -0.63 -16.32
N LEU A 79 -2.82 0.63 -16.13
CA LEU A 79 -3.73 1.76 -16.02
C LEU A 79 -3.50 2.75 -17.16
N PHE A 80 -4.55 3.10 -17.88
CA PHE A 80 -4.52 4.06 -18.99
C PHE A 80 -5.32 5.32 -18.66
N PHE A 81 -4.71 6.48 -18.84
CA PHE A 81 -5.37 7.76 -18.73
C PHE A 81 -6.08 8.10 -20.05
N LYS A 82 -7.41 8.16 -20.02
CA LYS A 82 -8.28 8.41 -21.19
C LYS A 82 -8.60 9.90 -21.36
N SER A 83 -8.73 10.61 -20.25
CA SER A 83 -9.13 12.03 -20.16
C SER A 83 -8.61 12.63 -18.84
N PRO A 84 -8.33 13.94 -18.75
CA PRO A 84 -8.36 14.96 -19.81
C PRO A 84 -7.15 14.90 -20.75
N SER A 85 -7.09 15.82 -21.74
CA SER A 85 -6.05 15.86 -22.76
C SER A 85 -4.63 16.07 -22.22
N ASP A 86 -4.49 16.68 -21.05
CA ASP A 86 -3.21 16.94 -20.36
C ASP A 86 -2.54 15.67 -19.85
N VAL A 87 -3.31 14.63 -19.53
CA VAL A 87 -2.84 13.32 -19.07
C VAL A 87 -3.13 12.20 -20.05
N LYS A 88 -3.94 12.45 -21.08
CA LYS A 88 -4.37 11.45 -22.07
C LYS A 88 -3.17 10.70 -22.66
N ASN A 89 -3.32 9.38 -22.78
CA ASN A 89 -2.29 8.45 -23.23
C ASN A 89 -1.09 8.28 -22.29
N THR A 90 -1.12 8.87 -21.09
CA THR A 90 -0.27 8.40 -19.99
C THR A 90 -0.69 6.98 -19.64
N ALA A 91 0.27 6.12 -19.33
CA ALA A 91 0.00 4.77 -18.88
C ALA A 91 0.92 4.38 -17.71
N PHE A 92 0.40 3.54 -16.82
CA PHE A 92 1.14 2.97 -15.71
C PHE A 92 1.08 1.45 -15.80
N LEU A 93 2.22 0.79 -15.66
CA LEU A 93 2.32 -0.67 -15.57
C LEU A 93 2.91 -1.01 -14.21
N THR A 94 2.27 -1.93 -13.50
CA THR A 94 2.72 -2.45 -12.22
C THR A 94 2.80 -3.97 -12.29
N TYR A 95 3.92 -4.53 -11.87
CA TYR A 95 4.05 -5.93 -11.47
C TYR A 95 4.14 -5.96 -9.95
N ASP A 96 3.07 -6.41 -9.33
CA ASP A 96 2.88 -6.54 -7.88
C ASP A 96 3.29 -7.96 -7.47
N TYR A 97 4.26 -8.07 -6.57
CA TYR A 97 4.84 -9.35 -6.15
C TYR A 97 4.38 -9.71 -4.74
N ASP A 98 3.86 -10.94 -4.56
CA ASP A 98 3.43 -11.43 -3.23
C ASP A 98 4.63 -11.62 -2.26
N ASP A 99 5.84 -11.82 -2.80
CA ASP A 99 7.06 -11.92 -2.02
C ASP A 99 7.42 -10.58 -1.38
N ALA A 100 7.13 -10.45 -0.08
CA ALA A 100 7.43 -9.26 0.72
C ALA A 100 8.93 -8.87 0.78
N SER A 101 9.85 -9.71 0.31
CA SER A 101 11.27 -9.37 0.18
C SER A 101 11.63 -8.70 -1.15
N LYS A 102 10.66 -8.59 -2.06
CA LYS A 102 10.83 -8.03 -3.40
C LYS A 102 9.97 -6.78 -3.54
N ASP A 103 10.58 -5.72 -4.07
CA ASP A 103 9.85 -4.50 -4.42
C ASP A 103 9.10 -4.68 -5.76
N ASP A 104 7.94 -4.04 -5.87
CA ASP A 104 7.17 -4.00 -7.11
C ASP A 104 7.93 -3.29 -8.24
N ASP A 105 7.79 -3.83 -9.45
CA ASP A 105 8.29 -3.16 -10.64
C ASP A 105 7.21 -2.24 -11.22
N GLN A 106 7.58 -0.97 -11.44
CA GLN A 106 6.66 0.06 -11.90
C GLN A 106 7.23 0.87 -13.06
N TRP A 107 6.41 1.05 -14.10
CA TRP A 107 6.75 1.85 -15.26
C TRP A 107 5.68 2.92 -15.52
N LEU A 108 6.16 4.14 -15.78
CA LEU A 108 5.32 5.27 -16.16
C LEU A 108 5.66 5.69 -17.60
N TYR A 109 4.69 5.56 -18.49
CA TYR A 109 4.80 6.06 -19.85
C TYR A 109 4.23 7.47 -19.95
N LEU A 110 5.09 8.42 -20.34
CA LEU A 110 4.74 9.84 -20.52
C LEU A 110 4.85 10.22 -22.00
N PRO A 111 3.73 10.38 -22.73
CA PRO A 111 3.76 10.67 -24.17
C PRO A 111 4.40 12.03 -24.51
N ALA A 112 4.45 12.96 -23.55
CA ALA A 112 5.02 14.30 -23.72
C ALA A 112 6.56 14.33 -23.77
N LEU A 113 7.24 13.20 -23.49
CA LEU A 113 8.72 13.11 -23.48
C LEU A 113 9.31 12.60 -24.80
N LYS A 114 8.51 12.53 -25.88
CA LYS A 114 8.97 12.18 -27.22
C LYS A 114 9.56 13.36 -27.97
#